data_AF-M5GBD2-F1
#
_entry.id   AF-M5GBD2-F1
#
_cell.length_a   1.000
_cell.length_b   1.000
_cell.length_c   1.000
_cell.angle_alpha   90.00
_cell.angle_beta   90.00
_cell.angle_gamma   90.00
#
_symmetry.space_group_name_H-M   'P 1'
#
loop_
_entity.id
_entity.type
_entity.pdbx_description
1 polymer ?
#
loop_
_entity_poly.entity_id
_entity_poly.type
_entity_poly.pdbx_seq_one_letter_code
_entity_poly.pdbx_strand_id
1 'polypeptide(L)'
;MDTDFKCNSFKCRKPLPCDAEAKAIVTTCSRTDAVSCANELFRASQMCPACETSLTEPCACPQCSYQFPLKIIMCSLRPNNDYKTASQSVPNGSRSSDLTLLRAISFWNYQVSQENSYQQAMFKNANESLAQMQKHLDNVIREANGQIGLMQDKVSGLGRELDMERRRVFDLQEVSRERDKDYQKLK
;
A
#
# COMPACT_ATOMS: atom_id res chain seq x y z
N MET A 1 -10.02 -5.03 24.10
CA MET A 1 -9.93 -5.09 22.63
C MET A 1 -10.19 -3.67 22.15
N ASP A 2 -9.13 -2.88 22.02
CA ASP A 2 -9.20 -1.52 21.48
C ASP A 2 -9.13 -1.60 19.96
N THR A 3 -10.23 -2.04 19.35
CA THR A 3 -10.34 -2.05 17.90
C THR A 3 -11.07 -0.77 17.49
N ASP A 4 -10.31 0.30 17.30
CA ASP A 4 -10.86 1.52 16.72
C ASP A 4 -11.32 1.22 15.28
N PHE A 5 -12.61 1.40 15.00
CA PHE A 5 -13.13 1.24 13.66
C PHE A 5 -12.46 2.23 12.72
N LYS A 6 -12.15 1.80 11.49
CA LYS A 6 -11.54 2.66 10.47
C LYS A 6 -12.55 2.99 9.38
N CYS A 7 -12.35 4.12 8.71
CA CYS A 7 -13.15 4.45 7.54
C CYS A 7 -13.02 3.37 6.45
N ASN A 8 -14.14 2.94 5.87
CA ASN A 8 -14.20 1.94 4.81
C ASN A 8 -13.86 2.49 3.42
N SER A 9 -13.67 3.81 3.29
CA SER A 9 -13.01 4.38 2.12
C SER A 9 -11.55 3.91 2.08
N PHE A 10 -11.20 3.21 0.99
CA PHE A 10 -9.88 2.63 0.76
C PHE A 10 -8.76 3.69 0.82
N LYS A 11 -9.04 4.92 0.40
CA LYS A 11 -8.08 6.04 0.41
C LYS A 11 -7.95 6.73 1.77
N CYS A 12 -8.97 6.63 2.63
CA CYS A 12 -9.00 7.37 3.89
C CYS A 12 -8.43 6.53 5.04
N ARG A 13 -9.07 5.40 5.35
CA ARG A 13 -8.69 4.44 6.41
C ARG A 13 -8.37 5.04 7.78
N LYS A 14 -8.72 6.32 8.01
CA LYS A 14 -8.52 7.01 9.28
C LYS A 14 -9.32 6.31 10.37
N PRO A 15 -8.77 6.19 11.59
CA PRO A 15 -9.54 5.75 12.73
C PRO A 15 -10.73 6.69 12.91
N LEU A 16 -11.90 6.10 13.14
CA LEU A 16 -13.13 6.82 13.36
C LEU A 16 -13.28 7.02 14.87
N PRO A 17 -13.32 8.27 15.34
CA PRO A 17 -13.34 8.53 16.76
C PRO A 17 -14.66 8.02 17.37
N CYS A 18 -14.55 7.34 18.51
CA CYS A 18 -15.67 6.77 19.26
C CYS A 18 -16.10 7.67 20.44
N ASP A 19 -15.87 8.97 20.34
CA ASP A 19 -16.19 9.94 21.38
C ASP A 19 -17.60 10.51 21.18
N ALA A 20 -18.22 11.06 22.23
CA ALA A 20 -19.60 11.53 22.18
C ALA A 20 -19.85 12.68 21.17
N GLU A 21 -18.79 13.42 20.83
CA GLU A 21 -18.84 14.53 19.86
C GLU A 21 -18.44 14.10 18.43
N ALA A 22 -17.82 12.93 18.31
CA ALA A 22 -17.33 12.41 17.05
C ALA A 22 -18.44 11.74 16.25
N LYS A 23 -18.64 12.23 15.02
CA LYS A 23 -19.67 11.76 14.11
C LYS A 23 -19.04 10.83 13.07
N ALA A 24 -19.53 9.59 13.00
CA ALA A 24 -19.23 8.66 11.92
C ALA A 24 -20.54 8.24 11.25
N ILE A 25 -20.48 7.98 9.95
CA ILE A 25 -21.63 7.56 9.14
C ILE A 25 -21.63 6.04 9.03
N VAL A 26 -22.66 5.40 9.58
CA VAL A 26 -22.90 3.95 9.46
C VAL A 26 -24.08 3.74 8.52
N THR A 27 -23.91 2.90 7.51
CA THR A 27 -24.97 2.51 6.58
C THR A 27 -25.66 1.22 7.02
N THR A 28 -26.85 0.93 6.48
CA THR A 28 -27.57 -0.35 6.73
C THR A 28 -26.85 -1.59 6.22
N CYS A 29 -25.92 -1.43 5.26
CA CYS A 29 -25.04 -2.51 4.81
C CYS A 29 -23.75 -2.58 5.66
N SER A 30 -23.78 -2.07 6.88
CA SER A 30 -22.69 -2.10 7.86
C SER A 30 -21.45 -1.31 7.47
N ARG A 31 -21.49 -0.49 6.41
CA ARG A 31 -20.34 0.34 6.00
C ARG A 31 -20.20 1.54 6.91
N THR A 32 -18.99 1.77 7.42
CA THR A 32 -18.67 2.91 8.29
C THR A 32 -17.70 3.86 7.59
N ASP A 33 -18.09 5.12 7.43
CA ASP A 33 -17.29 6.14 6.75
C ASP A 33 -17.16 7.40 7.60
N ALA A 34 -16.02 8.08 7.44
CA ALA A 34 -15.85 9.43 7.97
C ALA A 34 -16.87 10.38 7.30
N VAL A 35 -17.36 11.37 8.03
CA VAL A 35 -18.40 12.30 7.53
C VAL A 35 -18.00 12.97 6.22
N SER A 36 -16.74 13.36 6.06
CA SER A 36 -16.24 13.95 4.81
C SER A 36 -16.32 12.96 3.64
N CYS A 37 -15.85 11.72 3.84
CA CYS A 37 -15.88 10.67 2.83
C CYS A 37 -17.31 10.27 2.47
N ALA A 38 -18.19 10.15 3.46
CA ALA A 38 -19.60 9.87 3.24
C ALA A 38 -20.29 10.99 2.46
N ASN A 39 -19.99 12.25 2.75
CA ASN A 39 -20.52 13.39 2.00
C ASN A 39 -20.08 13.37 0.54
N GLU A 40 -18.82 13.06 0.25
CA GLU A 40 -18.35 12.96 -1.14
C GLU A 40 -18.99 11.77 -1.87
N LEU A 41 -18.99 10.60 -1.25
CA LEU A 41 -19.50 9.36 -1.85
C LEU A 41 -21.01 9.42 -2.08
N PHE A 42 -21.78 9.78 -1.06
CA PHE A 42 -23.24 9.70 -1.10
C PHE A 42 -23.93 10.93 -1.70
N ARG A 43 -23.23 12.06 -1.89
CA ARG A 43 -23.72 13.16 -2.74
C ARG A 43 -23.54 12.83 -4.23
N ALA A 44 -22.47 12.13 -4.59
CA ALA A 44 -22.18 11.75 -5.97
C ALA A 44 -23.09 10.62 -6.45
N SER A 45 -23.28 9.59 -5.62
CA SER A 45 -24.24 8.52 -5.88
C SER A 45 -24.83 8.03 -4.55
N GLN A 46 -26.16 7.99 -4.46
CA GLN A 46 -26.86 7.47 -3.28
C GLN A 46 -26.84 5.94 -3.25
N MET A 47 -25.73 5.32 -3.67
CA MET A 47 -25.53 3.88 -3.72
C MET A 47 -24.28 3.52 -2.91
N CYS A 48 -24.34 2.42 -2.18
CA CYS A 48 -23.16 1.92 -1.49
C CYS A 48 -22.12 1.44 -2.52
N PRO A 49 -20.87 1.93 -2.49
CA PRO A 49 -19.84 1.54 -3.46
C PRO A 49 -19.32 0.11 -3.28
N ALA A 50 -19.74 -0.61 -2.23
CA ALA A 50 -19.30 -1.99 -1.97
C ALA A 50 -20.36 -3.05 -2.31
N CYS A 51 -21.64 -2.73 -2.16
CA CYS A 51 -22.74 -3.68 -2.36
C CYS A 51 -23.86 -3.14 -3.24
N GLU A 52 -23.64 -1.98 -3.87
CA GLU A 52 -24.54 -1.30 -4.83
C GLU A 52 -25.96 -1.05 -4.31
N THR A 53 -26.16 -1.22 -3.00
CA THR A 53 -27.46 -1.04 -2.37
C THR A 53 -27.84 0.43 -2.42
N SER A 54 -29.03 0.71 -2.95
CA SER A 54 -29.58 2.06 -2.95
C SER A 54 -29.88 2.52 -1.52
N LEU A 55 -29.35 3.69 -1.19
CA LEU A 55 -29.48 4.35 0.10
C LEU A 55 -30.63 5.36 0.12
N THR A 56 -31.46 5.43 -0.93
CA THR A 56 -32.50 6.45 -1.14
C THR A 56 -33.78 6.33 -0.32
N GLU A 57 -34.03 5.22 0.39
CA GLU A 57 -35.33 5.00 1.03
C GLU A 57 -35.51 5.81 2.34
N PRO A 58 -36.66 6.47 2.53
CA PRO A 58 -36.96 7.15 3.76
C PRO A 58 -37.48 6.23 4.90
N CYS A 59 -37.07 6.49 6.16
CA CYS A 59 -37.54 5.81 7.36
C CYS A 59 -38.67 6.61 8.02
N ALA A 60 -39.62 5.89 8.58
CA ALA A 60 -40.69 6.43 9.40
C ALA A 60 -40.26 6.61 10.87
N CYS A 61 -39.02 7.02 11.15
CA CYS A 61 -38.55 7.27 12.51
C CYS A 61 -38.81 8.74 12.88
N PRO A 62 -39.71 9.03 13.84
CA PRO A 62 -40.04 10.41 14.23
C PRO A 62 -38.88 11.19 14.88
N GLN A 63 -37.79 10.49 15.23
CA GLN A 63 -36.67 11.04 16.00
C GLN A 63 -35.45 11.40 15.12
N CYS A 64 -35.47 11.06 13.83
CA CYS A 64 -34.37 11.32 12.90
C CYS A 64 -34.56 12.64 12.16
N SER A 65 -34.38 13.76 12.85
CA SER A 65 -34.37 15.11 12.26
C SER A 65 -33.01 15.46 11.64
N TYR A 66 -32.48 14.66 10.71
CA TYR A 66 -31.20 14.93 10.06
C TYR A 66 -31.22 14.75 8.54
N GLN A 67 -30.40 15.59 7.90
CA GLN A 67 -30.24 15.83 6.46
C GLN A 67 -29.53 14.69 5.69
N PHE A 68 -29.80 13.43 6.05
CA PHE A 68 -29.28 12.24 5.36
C PHE A 68 -30.39 11.21 5.15
N PRO A 69 -30.35 10.42 4.05
CA PRO A 69 -31.37 9.42 3.79
C PRO A 69 -31.28 8.28 4.82
N LEU A 70 -32.38 7.60 5.06
CA LEU A 70 -32.62 6.99 6.36
C LEU A 70 -31.94 5.64 6.62
N LYS A 71 -31.13 5.21 5.66
CA LYS A 71 -30.19 4.09 5.79
C LYS A 71 -28.82 4.52 6.32
N ILE A 72 -28.65 5.80 6.64
CA ILE A 72 -27.41 6.40 7.16
C ILE A 72 -27.67 6.87 8.59
N ILE A 73 -27.01 6.23 9.55
CA ILE A 73 -27.08 6.59 10.97
C ILE A 73 -25.76 7.23 11.37
N MET A 74 -25.86 8.37 12.03
CA MET A 74 -24.72 9.00 12.69
C MET A 74 -24.59 8.42 14.09
N CYS A 75 -23.64 7.50 14.28
CA CYS A 75 -23.48 6.78 15.56
C CYS A 75 -22.20 7.18 16.26
N SER A 76 -22.27 7.30 17.60
CA SER A 76 -21.10 7.14 18.45
C SER A 76 -20.80 5.65 18.59
N LEU A 77 -19.57 5.24 18.31
CA LEU A 77 -19.18 3.83 18.17
C LEU A 77 -18.78 3.17 19.50
N ARG A 78 -18.90 3.88 20.63
CA ARG A 78 -18.85 3.26 21.96
C ARG A 78 -20.26 2.88 22.38
N PRO A 79 -20.52 1.62 22.78
CA PRO A 79 -21.67 1.35 23.64
C PRO A 79 -21.42 2.14 24.92
N ASN A 80 -22.14 3.25 25.12
CA ASN A 80 -22.16 3.88 26.43
C ASN A 80 -22.61 2.81 27.44
N ASN A 81 -22.16 2.93 28.69
CA ASN A 81 -22.44 1.97 29.76
C ASN A 81 -23.96 1.69 29.95
N ASP A 82 -24.83 2.49 29.32
CA ASP A 82 -26.28 2.34 29.24
C ASP A 82 -26.76 1.04 28.54
N TYR A 83 -25.93 0.33 27.77
CA TYR A 83 -26.32 -1.01 27.28
C TYR A 83 -26.43 -2.02 28.44
N LYS A 84 -25.63 -1.86 29.50
CA LYS A 84 -25.74 -2.71 30.70
C LYS A 84 -27.04 -2.42 31.46
N THR A 85 -27.46 -1.16 31.54
CA THR A 85 -28.70 -0.76 32.22
C THR A 85 -29.95 -1.16 31.41
N ALA A 86 -29.91 -1.09 30.08
CA ALA A 86 -31.00 -1.54 29.21
C ALA A 86 -31.21 -3.06 29.26
N SER A 87 -30.15 -3.85 29.49
CA SER A 87 -30.25 -5.31 29.65
C SER A 87 -30.94 -5.75 30.96
N GLN A 88 -30.97 -4.88 31.98
CA GLN A 88 -31.63 -5.16 33.26
C GLN A 88 -33.11 -4.72 33.29
N SER A 89 -33.56 -3.91 32.34
CA SER A 89 -34.93 -3.38 32.30
C SER A 89 -35.87 -4.07 31.31
N VAL A 90 -35.42 -5.11 30.58
CA VAL A 90 -36.29 -5.84 29.64
C VAL A 90 -36.88 -7.06 30.35
N PRO A 91 -38.20 -7.09 30.62
CA PRO A 91 -38.86 -8.25 31.20
C PRO A 91 -38.73 -9.46 30.27
N ASN A 92 -38.45 -10.62 30.84
CA ASN A 92 -38.34 -11.91 30.17
C ASN A 92 -39.42 -12.10 29.09
N GLY A 93 -39.02 -12.14 27.81
CA GLY A 93 -39.90 -12.49 26.69
C GLY A 93 -39.71 -11.76 25.36
N SER A 94 -38.59 -11.09 25.09
CA SER A 94 -38.47 -10.20 23.92
C SER A 94 -37.71 -10.80 22.74
N ARG A 95 -38.39 -11.14 21.63
CA ARG A 95 -37.80 -11.46 20.31
C ARG A 95 -36.89 -10.34 19.74
N SER A 96 -36.88 -9.15 20.33
CA SER A 96 -36.10 -7.97 19.90
C SER A 96 -34.64 -7.97 20.38
N SER A 97 -34.31 -8.65 21.48
CA SER A 97 -32.91 -8.77 21.96
C SER A 97 -32.06 -9.57 20.97
N ASP A 98 -32.62 -10.64 20.43
CA ASP A 98 -31.91 -11.57 19.54
C ASP A 98 -31.61 -10.93 18.18
N LEU A 99 -32.57 -10.15 17.64
CA LEU A 99 -32.40 -9.44 16.38
C LEU A 99 -31.33 -8.34 16.47
N THR A 100 -31.26 -7.66 17.61
CA THR A 100 -30.28 -6.59 17.84
C THR A 100 -28.87 -7.14 17.96
N LEU A 101 -28.71 -8.26 18.68
CA LEU A 101 -27.45 -8.98 18.79
C LEU A 101 -26.98 -9.51 17.42
N LEU A 102 -27.89 -10.10 16.64
CA LEU A 102 -27.56 -10.62 15.31
C LEU A 102 -27.07 -9.51 14.36
N ARG A 103 -27.71 -8.33 14.38
CA ARG A 103 -27.26 -7.17 13.60
C ARG A 103 -25.90 -6.65 14.04
N ALA A 104 -25.63 -6.63 15.35
CA ALA A 104 -24.32 -6.24 15.89
C ALA A 104 -23.21 -7.21 15.45
N ILE A 105 -23.48 -8.52 15.47
CA ILE A 105 -22.56 -9.55 14.98
C ILE A 105 -22.32 -9.39 13.47
N SER A 106 -23.37 -9.21 12.68
CA SER A 106 -23.24 -8.97 11.22
C SER A 106 -22.42 -7.71 10.92
N PHE A 107 -22.63 -6.64 11.68
CA PHE A 107 -21.82 -5.43 11.57
C PHE A 107 -20.35 -5.71 11.88
N TRP A 108 -20.05 -6.36 13.00
CA TRP A 108 -18.69 -6.70 13.39
C TRP A 108 -17.99 -7.58 12.34
N ASN A 109 -18.66 -8.64 11.87
CA ASN A 109 -18.14 -9.53 10.84
C ASN A 109 -17.83 -8.77 9.55
N TYR A 110 -18.68 -7.82 9.16
CA TYR A 110 -18.40 -6.97 8.02
C TYR A 110 -17.15 -6.11 8.24
N GLN A 111 -17.01 -5.45 9.39
CA GLN A 111 -15.82 -4.63 9.69
C GLN A 111 -14.53 -5.47 9.65
N VAL A 112 -14.55 -6.67 10.24
CA VAL A 112 -13.41 -7.61 10.21
C VAL A 112 -13.10 -8.06 8.79
N SER A 113 -14.12 -8.44 8.01
CA SER A 113 -13.94 -8.85 6.61
C SER A 113 -13.35 -7.73 5.77
N GLN A 114 -13.83 -6.49 5.94
CA GLN A 114 -13.31 -5.32 5.24
C GLN A 114 -11.85 -5.04 5.60
N GLU A 115 -11.47 -5.15 6.87
CA GLU A 115 -10.07 -5.01 7.29
C GLU A 115 -9.20 -6.10 6.66
N ASN A 116 -9.65 -7.36 6.69
CA ASN A 116 -8.91 -8.48 6.09
C ASN A 116 -8.70 -8.29 4.59
N SER A 117 -9.73 -7.91 3.84
CA SER A 117 -9.61 -7.63 2.40
C SER A 117 -8.66 -6.47 2.12
N TYR A 118 -8.68 -5.41 2.93
CA TYR A 118 -7.74 -4.30 2.82
C TYR A 118 -6.30 -4.76 3.06
N GLN A 119 -6.04 -5.50 4.15
CA GLN A 119 -4.71 -6.00 4.48
C GLN A 119 -4.17 -6.94 3.40
N GLN A 120 -5.01 -7.81 2.84
CA GLN A 120 -4.65 -8.68 1.72
C GLN A 120 -4.26 -7.87 0.47
N ALA A 121 -5.01 -6.84 0.13
CA ALA A 121 -4.69 -5.97 -1.01
C ALA A 121 -3.36 -5.23 -0.81
N MET A 122 -3.12 -4.71 0.40
CA MET A 122 -1.86 -4.04 0.74
C MET A 122 -0.67 -5.02 0.69
N PHE A 123 -0.84 -6.23 1.22
CA PHE A 123 0.19 -7.26 1.17
C PHE A 123 0.52 -7.67 -0.28
N LYS A 124 -0.50 -7.84 -1.12
CA LYS A 124 -0.30 -8.13 -2.55
C LYS A 124 0.49 -7.04 -3.25
N ASN A 125 0.10 -5.77 -3.06
CA ASN A 125 0.81 -4.64 -3.65
C ASN A 125 2.28 -4.55 -3.16
N ALA A 126 2.50 -4.74 -1.86
CA ALA A 126 3.84 -4.76 -1.29
C ALA A 126 4.71 -5.87 -1.92
N ASN A 127 4.17 -7.08 -2.09
CA ASN A 127 4.89 -8.19 -2.74
C ASN A 127 5.16 -7.92 -4.23
N GLU A 128 4.22 -7.33 -4.96
CA GLU A 128 4.42 -6.94 -6.35
C GLU A 128 5.56 -5.90 -6.47
N SER A 129 5.56 -4.89 -5.60
CA SER A 129 6.64 -3.90 -5.54
C SER A 129 7.99 -4.53 -5.19
N LEU A 130 8.01 -5.48 -4.24
CA LEU A 130 9.23 -6.19 -3.86
C LEU A 130 9.78 -7.01 -5.04
N ALA A 131 8.92 -7.74 -5.75
CA ALA A 131 9.31 -8.52 -6.92
C ALA A 131 9.84 -7.64 -8.06
N GLN A 132 9.27 -6.45 -8.25
CA GLN A 132 9.78 -5.47 -9.22
C GLN A 132 11.17 -4.95 -8.84
N MET A 133 11.36 -4.59 -7.57
CA MET A 133 12.64 -4.10 -7.08
C MET A 133 13.73 -5.17 -7.15
N GLN A 134 13.40 -6.42 -6.83
CA GLN A 134 14.33 -7.54 -6.96
C GLN A 134 14.77 -7.74 -8.41
N LYS A 135 13.83 -7.72 -9.37
CA LYS A 135 14.17 -7.76 -10.80
C LYS A 135 15.06 -6.60 -11.24
N HIS A 136 14.80 -5.39 -10.72
CA HIS A 136 15.63 -4.24 -11.04
C HIS A 136 17.06 -4.43 -10.51
N LEU A 137 17.21 -4.90 -9.28
CA LEU A 137 18.51 -5.22 -8.69
C LEU A 137 19.27 -6.27 -9.50
N ASP A 138 18.62 -7.37 -9.88
CA ASP A 138 19.24 -8.42 -10.70
C ASP A 138 19.72 -7.88 -12.06
N ASN A 139 18.94 -6.99 -12.67
CA ASN A 139 19.33 -6.33 -13.92
C ASN A 139 20.56 -5.43 -13.73
N VAL A 140 20.61 -4.63 -12.65
CA VAL A 140 21.76 -3.77 -12.34
C VAL A 140 23.01 -4.60 -12.07
N ILE A 141 22.89 -5.71 -11.33
CA ILE A 141 24.00 -6.63 -11.07
C ILE A 141 24.52 -7.21 -12.39
N ARG A 142 23.62 -7.68 -13.27
CA ARG A 142 24.00 -8.23 -14.57
C ARG A 142 24.72 -7.19 -15.43
N GLU A 143 24.22 -5.96 -15.47
CA GLU A 143 24.83 -4.87 -16.22
C GLU A 143 26.20 -4.50 -15.68
N ALA A 144 26.33 -4.35 -14.36
CA ALA A 144 27.60 -4.05 -13.71
C ALA A 144 28.64 -5.15 -13.97
N ASN A 145 28.26 -6.43 -13.86
CA ASN A 145 29.14 -7.55 -14.20
C ASN A 145 29.52 -7.55 -15.69
N GLY A 146 28.61 -7.17 -16.58
CA GLY A 146 28.91 -6.97 -18.01
C GLY A 146 29.94 -5.88 -18.24
N GLN A 147 29.80 -4.72 -17.58
CA GLN A 147 30.77 -3.63 -17.67
C GLN A 147 32.13 -4.02 -17.08
N ILE A 148 32.16 -4.75 -15.97
CA ILE A 148 33.40 -5.29 -15.39
C ILE A 148 34.10 -6.19 -16.41
N GLY A 149 33.38 -7.11 -17.05
CA GLY A 149 33.95 -7.97 -18.10
C GLY A 149 34.55 -7.17 -19.26
N LEU A 150 33.82 -6.19 -19.79
CA LEU A 150 34.31 -5.32 -20.87
C LEU A 150 35.57 -4.54 -20.45
N MET A 151 35.63 -4.05 -19.22
CA MET A 151 36.78 -3.33 -18.69
C MET A 151 37.98 -4.26 -18.50
N GLN A 152 37.76 -5.49 -18.01
CA GLN A 152 38.80 -6.51 -17.91
C GLN A 152 39.40 -6.87 -19.27
N ASP A 153 38.55 -7.07 -20.28
CA ASP A 153 38.98 -7.33 -21.66
C ASP A 153 39.80 -6.17 -22.22
N LYS A 154 39.36 -4.93 -21.97
CA LYS A 154 40.09 -3.73 -22.39
C LYS A 154 41.45 -3.60 -21.70
N VAL A 155 41.53 -3.86 -20.40
CA VAL A 155 42.79 -3.84 -19.64
C VAL A 155 43.74 -4.92 -20.17
N SER A 156 43.25 -6.13 -20.44
CA SER A 156 44.03 -7.22 -21.03
C SER A 156 44.51 -6.90 -22.46
N GLY A 157 43.66 -6.28 -23.28
CA GLY A 157 44.02 -5.79 -24.61
C GLY A 157 45.15 -4.76 -24.56
N LEU A 158 44.99 -3.72 -23.75
CA LEU A 158 46.00 -2.67 -23.56
C LEU A 158 47.31 -3.22 -22.97
N GLY A 159 47.25 -4.21 -22.08
CA GLY A 159 48.43 -4.90 -21.56
C GLY A 159 49.25 -5.57 -22.67
N ARG A 160 48.56 -6.29 -23.59
CA ARG A 160 49.21 -6.90 -24.75
C ARG A 160 49.80 -5.86 -25.71
N GLU A 161 49.08 -4.77 -25.97
CA GLU A 161 49.58 -3.67 -26.79
C GLU A 161 50.83 -3.02 -26.20
N LEU A 162 50.84 -2.78 -24.89
CA LEU A 162 51.99 -2.24 -24.18
C LEU A 162 53.21 -3.16 -24.29
N ASP A 163 53.03 -4.48 -24.13
CA ASP A 163 54.12 -5.45 -24.26
C ASP A 163 54.68 -5.51 -25.69
N MET A 164 53.83 -5.39 -26.71
CA MET A 164 54.26 -5.30 -28.10
C MET A 164 55.08 -4.02 -28.34
N GLU A 165 54.63 -2.89 -27.80
CA GLU A 165 55.33 -1.62 -27.99
C GLU A 165 56.68 -1.60 -27.25
N ARG A 166 56.75 -2.19 -26.06
CA ARG A 166 58.02 -2.37 -25.33
C ARG A 166 59.04 -3.17 -26.13
N ARG A 167 58.61 -4.24 -26.81
CA ARG A 167 59.48 -5.03 -27.69
C ARG A 167 59.97 -4.20 -28.88
N ARG A 168 59.08 -3.45 -29.54
CA ARG A 168 59.46 -2.55 -30.64
C ARG A 168 60.48 -1.49 -30.22
N VAL A 169 60.29 -0.88 -29.06
CA VAL A 169 61.23 0.11 -28.53
C VAL A 169 62.61 -0.53 -28.29
N PHE A 170 62.64 -1.73 -27.72
CA PHE A 170 63.90 -2.47 -27.52
C PHE A 170 64.60 -2.76 -28.85
N ASP A 171 63.88 -3.28 -29.85
CA ASP A 171 64.44 -3.58 -31.16
C ASP A 171 64.99 -2.32 -31.85
N LEU A 172 64.26 -1.19 -31.78
CA LEU A 172 64.70 0.09 -32.32
C LEU A 172 65.94 0.64 -31.60
N GLN A 173 66.04 0.47 -30.27
CA GLN A 173 67.21 0.86 -29.51
C GLN A 173 68.45 0.07 -29.93
N GLU A 174 68.32 -1.24 -30.12
CA GLU A 174 69.44 -2.08 -30.57
C GLU A 174 69.88 -1.71 -32.00
N VAL A 175 68.93 -1.50 -32.93
CA VAL A 175 69.23 -1.02 -34.29
C VAL A 175 69.93 0.35 -34.27
N SER A 176 69.49 1.27 -33.40
CA SER A 176 70.15 2.57 -33.26
C SER A 176 71.59 2.42 -32.76
N ARG A 177 71.82 1.56 -31.75
CA ARG A 177 73.16 1.31 -31.20
C ARG A 177 74.09 0.68 -32.22
N GLU A 178 73.61 -0.23 -33.06
CA GLU A 178 74.39 -0.80 -34.15
C GLU A 178 74.77 0.26 -35.18
N ARG A 179 73.80 1.09 -35.61
CA ARG A 179 74.06 2.20 -36.52
C ARG A 179 75.08 3.19 -35.95
N ASP A 180 75.01 3.51 -34.66
CA ASP A 180 75.97 4.40 -34.01
C ASP A 180 77.39 3.80 -34.00
N LYS A 181 77.51 2.50 -33.74
CA LYS A 181 78.81 1.80 -33.83
C LYS A 181 79.36 1.82 -35.25
N ASP A 182 78.52 1.59 -36.26
CA ASP A 182 78.95 1.60 -37.66
C ASP A 182 79.35 3.02 -38.11
N TYR A 183 78.62 4.03 -37.67
CA TYR A 183 78.97 5.43 -37.91
C TYR A 183 80.31 5.82 -37.28
N GLN A 184 80.61 5.31 -36.08
CA GLN A 184 81.90 5.52 -35.43
C GLN A 184 83.08 4.87 -36.18
N LYS A 185 82.88 3.73 -36.85
CA LYS A 185 83.92 3.08 -37.66
C LYS A 185 84.26 3.85 -38.95
N LEU A 186 83.34 4.68 -39.42
CA LEU A 186 83.48 5.49 -40.64
C LEU A 186 84.12 6.87 -40.36
N LYS A 187 84.39 7.19 -39.10
CA LYS A 187 85.01 8.44 -38.64
C LYS A 187 86.49 8.23 -38.37
#